data_AF-A0A534RY34-F1
#
_entry.id   AF-A0A534RY34-F1
#
_cell.length_a   1.000
_cell.length_b   1.000
_cell.length_c   1.000
_cell.angle_alpha   90.00
_cell.angle_beta   90.00
_cell.angle_gamma   90.00
#
_symmetry.space_group_name_H-M   'P 1'
#
loop_
_entity.id
_entity.type
_entity.pdbx_description
1 polymer ?
#
loop_
_entity_poly.entity_id
_entity_poly.type
_entity_poly.pdbx_seq_one_letter_code
_entity_poly.pdbx_strand_id
1 'polypeptide(L)' 'MRIAGHDICQIAAQPIADAIEFFSRLECAEGRKIIGARIAGEIAPRLRVLARLGLDYLSLDRSSVTLSGGE' A
#
# COMPACT_ATOMS: atom_id res chain seq x y z
N MET A 1 -8.22 -13.35 6.12
CA MET A 1 -8.28 -12.18 7.04
C MET A 1 -8.42 -10.92 6.19
N ARG A 2 -9.35 -10.02 6.53
CA ARG A 2 -9.63 -8.79 5.74
C ARG A 2 -9.55 -7.55 6.64
N ILE A 3 -9.16 -6.42 6.06
CA ILE A 3 -9.10 -5.09 6.67
C ILE A 3 -9.87 -4.14 5.76
N ALA A 4 -10.83 -3.38 6.31
CA ALA A 4 -11.67 -2.45 5.55
C ALA A 4 -12.31 -3.07 4.28
N GLY A 5 -12.63 -4.36 4.31
CA GLY A 5 -13.22 -5.05 3.16
C GLY A 5 -12.21 -5.57 2.12
N HIS A 6 -10.91 -5.45 2.33
CA HIS A 6 -9.88 -6.00 1.44
C HIS A 6 -9.01 -7.03 2.17
N ASP A 7 -8.63 -8.11 1.49
CA ASP A 7 -7.50 -8.92 1.94
C ASP A 7 -6.16 -8.32 1.49
N ILE A 8 -5.05 -8.84 2.01
CA ILE A 8 -3.72 -8.29 1.73
C ILE A 8 -3.29 -8.46 0.28
N CYS A 9 -3.71 -9.54 -0.38
CA CYS A 9 -3.38 -9.79 -1.78
C CYS A 9 -4.13 -8.80 -2.69
N GLN A 10 -5.39 -8.50 -2.37
CA GLN A 10 -6.16 -7.49 -3.07
C GLN A 10 -5.52 -6.11 -3.00
N ILE A 11 -4.97 -5.72 -1.84
CA ILE A 11 -4.26 -4.45 -1.69
C ILE A 11 -2.91 -4.48 -2.43
N ALA A 12 -2.18 -5.59 -2.38
CA ALA A 12 -0.89 -5.74 -3.03
C ALA A 12 -0.99 -5.75 -4.57
N ALA A 13 -2.12 -6.21 -5.12
CA ALA A 13 -2.40 -6.25 -6.56
C ALA A 13 -2.88 -4.90 -7.14
N GLN A 14 -3.21 -3.92 -6.28
CA GLN A 14 -3.58 -2.59 -6.73
C GLN A 14 -2.34 -1.78 -7.15
N PRO A 15 -2.50 -0.80 -8.05
CA PRO A 15 -1.47 0.22 -8.28
C PRO A 15 -1.03 0.86 -6.95
N ILE A 16 0.25 1.17 -6.84
CA ILE A 16 0.83 1.82 -5.66
C ILE A 16 0.08 3.12 -5.33
N ALA A 17 -0.39 3.88 -6.34
CA ALA A 17 -1.24 5.05 -6.16
C ALA A 17 -2.51 4.73 -5.33
N ASP A 18 -3.22 3.67 -5.69
CA ASP A 18 -4.46 3.24 -5.03
C ASP A 18 -4.16 2.69 -3.62
N ALA A 19 -3.07 1.96 -3.46
CA ALA A 19 -2.63 1.47 -2.16
C ALA A 19 -2.27 2.64 -1.21
N ILE A 20 -1.66 3.72 -1.71
CA ILE A 20 -1.42 4.94 -0.93
C ILE A 20 -2.74 5.52 -0.44
N GLU A 21 -3.75 5.64 -1.30
CA GLU A 21 -5.08 6.14 -0.92
C GLU A 21 -5.72 5.26 0.14
N PHE A 22 -5.69 3.94 -0.04
CA PHE A 22 -6.20 2.96 0.92
C PHE A 22 -5.59 3.17 2.31
N PHE A 23 -4.26 3.16 2.43
CA PHE A 23 -3.59 3.31 3.72
C PHE A 23 -3.71 4.74 4.31
N SER A 24 -3.89 5.76 3.46
CA SER A 24 -4.10 7.14 3.94
C SER A 24 -5.49 7.35 4.54
N ARG A 25 -6.48 6.54 4.13
CA ARG A 25 -7.88 6.60 4.59
C ARG A 25 -8.26 5.45 5.53
N LEU A 26 -7.31 4.57 5.86
CA LEU A 26 -7.58 3.38 6.64
C LEU A 26 -7.93 3.75 8.09
N GLU A 27 -9.20 3.59 8.42
CA GLU A 27 -9.69 3.67 9.79
C GLU A 27 -9.71 2.29 10.43
N CYS A 28 -9.14 2.18 11.62
CA CYS A 28 -9.13 0.96 12.41
C CYS A 28 -10.14 1.05 13.54
N ALA A 29 -10.83 -0.05 13.83
CA ALA A 29 -11.75 -0.15 14.96
C ALA A 29 -11.07 0.21 16.29
N GLU A 30 -11.83 0.75 17.24
CA GLU A 30 -11.31 1.42 18.46
C GLU A 30 -10.24 0.59 19.20
N GLY A 31 -10.44 -0.72 19.38
CA GLY A 31 -9.48 -1.60 20.05
C GLY A 31 -8.15 -1.84 19.31
N ARG A 32 -8.05 -1.47 18.03
CA ARG A 32 -6.86 -1.62 17.17
C ARG A 32 -6.39 -0.30 16.58
N LYS A 33 -7.06 0.81 16.91
CA LYS A 33 -6.85 2.12 16.28
C LYS A 33 -5.42 2.63 16.44
N ILE A 34 -4.87 2.54 17.66
CA ILE A 34 -3.50 3.03 17.96
C ILE A 34 -2.45 2.28 17.13
N ILE A 35 -2.50 0.94 17.13
CA ILE A 35 -1.52 0.11 16.44
C ILE A 35 -1.71 0.21 14.93
N GLY A 36 -2.95 0.12 14.46
CA GLY A 36 -3.28 0.19 13.03
C GLY A 36 -2.95 1.55 12.40
N ALA A 37 -3.28 2.65 13.07
CA ALA A 37 -2.94 3.99 12.59
C ALA A 37 -1.43 4.22 12.54
N ARG A 38 -0.68 3.72 13.52
CA ARG A 38 0.79 3.77 13.50
C ARG A 38 1.34 3.03 12.28
N ILE A 39 0.94 1.78 12.07
CA ILE A 39 1.42 0.97 10.94
C ILE A 39 1.04 1.60 9.59
N ALA A 40 -0.22 2.01 9.42
CA ALA A 40 -0.69 2.68 8.20
C ALA A 40 0.09 3.99 7.94
N GLY A 41 0.38 4.74 9.00
CA GLY A 41 1.19 5.95 8.98
C GLY A 41 2.64 5.73 8.55
N GLU A 42 3.16 4.50 8.64
CA GLU A 42 4.49 4.17 8.09
C GLU A 42 4.44 3.53 6.70
N ILE A 43 3.36 2.84 6.34
CA ILE A 43 3.20 2.21 5.02
C ILE A 43 3.02 3.28 3.94
N ALA A 44 2.07 4.21 4.11
CA ALA A 44 1.77 5.21 3.09
C ALA A 44 2.98 6.07 2.69
N PRO A 45 3.85 6.55 3.61
CA PRO A 45 5.08 7.24 3.23
C PRO A 45 6.06 6.41 2.40
N ARG A 46 6.23 5.11 2.69
CA ARG A 46 7.13 4.22 1.92
C ARG A 46 6.60 4.02 0.49
N LEU A 47 5.29 3.84 0.35
CA LEU A 47 4.66 3.76 -0.97
C LEU A 47 4.79 5.09 -1.74
N ARG A 48 4.68 6.24 -1.06
CA ARG A 48 4.91 7.55 -1.69
C ARG A 48 6.34 7.75 -2.17
N VAL A 49 7.34 7.08 -1.58
CA VAL A 49 8.71 7.09 -2.12
C VAL A 49 8.72 6.44 -3.51
N LEU A 50 8.10 5.26 -3.65
CA LEU A 50 7.98 4.58 -4.96
C LEU A 50 7.22 5.45 -5.98
N ALA A 51 6.14 6.10 -5.56
CA ALA A 51 5.41 7.03 -6.42
C ALA A 51 6.26 8.21 -6.90
N ARG A 52 7.12 8.77 -6.04
CA ARG A 52 8.05 9.85 -6.41
C ARG A 52 9.13 9.39 -7.39
N LEU A 53 9.45 8.10 -7.41
CA LEU A 53 10.34 7.48 -8.40
C LEU A 53 9.63 7.18 -9.73
N GLY A 54 8.33 7.51 -9.84
CA GLY A 54 7.51 7.26 -11.02
C GLY A 54 7.00 5.82 -11.11
N LEU A 55 6.95 5.08 -9.99
CA LEU A 55 6.51 3.68 -9.95
C LEU A 55 5.07 3.53 -9.42
N ASP A 56 4.29 4.61 -9.38
CA ASP A 56 2.94 4.65 -8.81
C ASP A 56 1.91 3.80 -9.56
N TYR A 57 2.16 3.51 -10.83
CA TYR A 57 1.33 2.65 -11.67
C TYR A 57 1.58 1.15 -11.47
N LEU A 58 2.65 0.76 -10.76
CA LEU A 58 2.97 -0.64 -10.49
C LEU A 58 2.23 -1.17 -9.27
N SER A 59 1.99 -2.47 -9.25
CA SER A 59 1.50 -3.18 -8.07
C SER A 59 2.65 -3.79 -7.26
N LEU A 60 2.44 -4.00 -5.95
CA LEU A 60 3.44 -4.60 -5.06
C LEU A 60 3.63 -6.10 -5.29
N ASP A 61 2.64 -6.77 -5.86
CA ASP A 61 2.71 -8.18 -6.21
C ASP A 61 3.37 -8.44 -7.57
N ARG A 62 3.71 -7.39 -8.34
CA ARG A 62 4.43 -7.53 -9.60
C ARG A 62 5.81 -8.13 -9.34
N SER A 63 6.13 -9.19 -10.07
CA SER A 63 7.43 -9.85 -9.98
C SER A 63 8.55 -8.89 -10.37
N SER A 64 9.58 -8.80 -9.52
CA SER A 64 10.80 -8.02 -9.78
C SER A 64 11.54 -8.46 -11.05
N VAL A 65 11.30 -9.69 -11.52
CA VAL A 65 11.89 -10.24 -12.75
C VAL A 65 11.31 -9.57 -14.01
N THR A 66 10.15 -8.92 -13.91
CA THR A 66 9.49 -8.24 -15.04
C THR A 66 9.75 -6.74 -15.07
N LEU A 67 10.56 -6.21 -14.15
CA LEU A 67 10.94 -4.80 -14.11
C LEU A 67 12.01 -4.50 -15.15
N SER A 68 11.88 -3.37 -15.84
CA SER A 68 12.93 -2.84 -16.70
C SER A 68 14.07 -2.26 -15.86
N GLY A 69 15.26 -2.07 -16.44
CA GLY A 69 16.44 -1.60 -15.70
C GLY A 69 16.34 -0.19 -15.09
N GLY A 70 15.26 0.56 -15.37
CA GLY A 70 14.97 1.87 -14.78
C GLY A 70 13.84 1.87 -13.76
N GLU A 71 13.18 0.73 -13.52
CA GLU A 71 12.15 0.51 -12.49
C GLU A 71 12.75 -0.17 -11.26
#